data_AF-A0A7R9SX35-F1
#
_entry.id   AF-A0A7R9SX35-F1
#
_cell.length_a   1.000
_cell.length_b   1.000
_cell.length_c   1.000
_cell.angle_alpha   90.00
_cell.angle_beta   90.00
_cell.angle_gamma   90.00
#
_symmetry.space_group_name_H-M   'P 1'
#
loop_
_entity.id
_entity.type
_entity.pdbx_description
1 polymer ?
#
loop_
_entity_poly.entity_id
_entity_poly.type
_entity_poly.pdbx_seq_one_letter_code
_entity_poly.pdbx_strand_id
1 'polypeptide(L)'
;SQSIVQAVPISARKILANGKAAPSDISSILQMPGVDADAVKKISRVAKAKDASSLMNMLRSSSLESRVDLLAKGGVSTEDATESSLMLDTLPSVMCTVLCETPGESEVCPDDLMEIRVKCLLTRAGMMAKARDEVAKGGADASAMEEELLRKSRVKTKFDEEGDQIASLGDPVAALTPHYPNEKEEGWMLIVADPKMNAVIASTRVRLTNAEDLGYLATKLHMKRTENSSVATANEVLETSMGPHVNIATNPPKTVDAREAWLSVPGQETKLRMQAPRDGKHDFCIFLLSDTYIGCDVVQPFVMRVSKRPSADEQPGKLVKEIGFKGSNAGGDDANATATSSNADVPASQPAARNDDDDDDDVSDVEEDGELIDGDEYDSDETGTSESDIDDEFEEPKPANSFTQ
;
A
#
# COMPACT_ATOMS: atom_id res chain seq x y z
N SER A 1 6.79 16.52 9.54
CA SER A 1 5.34 16.79 9.62
C SER A 1 4.65 15.92 10.66
N GLN A 2 4.42 14.62 10.41
CA GLN A 2 3.58 13.75 11.26
C GLN A 2 3.87 13.84 12.78
N SER A 3 5.14 13.74 13.21
CA SER A 3 5.53 13.89 14.63
C SER A 3 5.10 15.21 15.28
N ILE A 4 5.15 16.32 14.53
CA ILE A 4 4.73 17.63 15.05
C ILE A 4 3.21 17.65 15.21
N VAL A 5 2.50 17.13 14.21
CA VAL A 5 1.04 17.12 14.14
C VAL A 5 0.43 16.21 15.21
N GLN A 6 1.03 15.03 15.45
CA GLN A 6 0.56 14.06 16.44
C GLN A 6 1.25 14.20 17.80
N ALA A 7 2.11 15.20 17.98
CA ALA A 7 2.93 15.39 19.19
C ALA A 7 3.73 14.14 19.63
N VAL A 8 4.21 13.35 18.66
CA VAL A 8 5.00 12.14 18.93
C VAL A 8 6.49 12.43 18.73
N PRO A 9 7.36 12.12 19.70
CA PRO A 9 8.79 12.39 19.60
C PRO A 9 9.42 11.64 18.41
N ILE A 10 10.30 12.32 17.68
CA ILE A 10 10.99 11.72 16.52
C ILE A 10 11.82 10.51 16.93
N SER A 11 12.37 10.49 18.14
CA SER A 11 13.15 9.37 18.69
C SER A 11 12.35 8.08 18.85
N ALA A 12 11.01 8.15 18.92
CA ALA A 12 10.16 6.97 18.92
C ALA A 12 10.00 6.34 17.53
N ARG A 13 10.29 7.11 16.47
CA ARG A 13 10.27 6.61 15.09
C ARG A 13 11.57 5.89 14.80
N LYS A 14 11.46 4.65 14.34
CA LYS A 14 12.62 3.90 13.87
C LYS A 14 12.60 3.93 12.34
N ILE A 15 13.35 4.86 11.79
CA ILE A 15 13.53 5.01 10.33
C ILE A 15 14.29 3.77 9.82
N LEU A 16 13.86 3.24 8.68
CA LEU A 16 14.47 2.05 8.09
C LEU A 16 15.36 2.37 6.91
N ALA A 17 16.41 1.58 6.80
CA ALA A 17 17.25 1.53 5.62
C ALA A 17 16.54 1.01 4.35
N ASN A 18 15.39 0.33 4.45
CA ASN A 18 14.75 -0.39 3.33
C ASN A 18 13.20 -0.35 3.29
N GLY A 19 12.55 0.67 3.85
CA GLY A 19 11.12 0.94 3.57
C GLY A 19 10.04 0.02 4.20
N LYS A 20 10.35 -0.86 5.17
CA LYS A 20 9.36 -1.60 5.97
C LYS A 20 9.37 -1.15 7.41
N ALA A 21 8.27 -0.69 8.05
CA ALA A 21 8.28 -0.29 9.48
C ALA A 21 9.10 -1.25 10.38
N ALA A 22 9.98 -0.72 11.24
CA ALA A 22 10.80 -1.56 12.11
C ALA A 22 9.85 -2.26 13.08
N PRO A 23 10.04 -3.56 13.39
CA PRO A 23 9.11 -4.31 14.25
C PRO A 23 8.87 -3.65 15.62
N SER A 24 9.85 -2.86 16.09
CA SER A 24 9.80 -2.13 17.36
C SER A 24 9.38 -0.65 17.25
N ASP A 25 8.90 -0.18 16.10
CA ASP A 25 8.42 1.20 15.96
C ASP A 25 7.04 1.34 16.62
N ILE A 26 7.02 1.95 17.81
CA ILE A 26 5.81 2.18 18.59
C ILE A 26 5.15 3.54 18.29
N SER A 27 5.73 4.35 17.40
CA SER A 27 5.27 5.73 17.16
C SER A 27 3.83 5.83 16.66
N SER A 28 3.37 4.83 15.90
CA SER A 28 1.97 4.72 15.45
C SER A 28 0.98 4.42 16.57
N ILE A 29 1.46 3.96 17.73
CA ILE A 29 0.67 3.68 18.93
C ILE A 29 0.74 4.89 19.88
N LEU A 30 1.91 5.55 19.96
CA LEU A 30 2.12 6.73 20.79
C LEU A 30 1.38 8.00 20.33
N GLN A 31 0.83 8.01 19.11
CA GLN A 31 -0.05 9.10 18.66
C GLN A 31 -1.41 9.09 19.38
N MET A 32 -1.76 8.01 20.09
CA MET A 32 -3.02 7.89 20.80
C MET A 32 -3.02 8.69 22.12
N PRO A 33 -4.12 9.38 22.46
CA PRO A 33 -4.24 10.12 23.73
C PRO A 33 -3.96 9.25 24.96
N GLY A 34 -3.19 9.78 25.91
CA GLY A 34 -2.89 9.11 27.18
C GLY A 34 -2.03 7.84 27.05
N VAL A 35 -1.48 7.52 25.88
CA VAL A 35 -0.64 6.34 25.66
C VAL A 35 0.85 6.72 25.65
N ASP A 36 1.55 6.34 26.71
CA ASP A 36 3.00 6.45 26.80
C ASP A 36 3.72 5.12 26.50
N ALA A 37 5.06 5.16 26.46
CA ALA A 37 5.86 3.97 26.16
C ALA A 37 5.69 2.83 27.19
N ASP A 38 5.34 3.13 28.44
CA ASP A 38 5.13 2.11 29.46
C ASP A 38 3.74 1.50 29.38
N ALA A 39 2.73 2.29 29.01
CA ALA A 39 1.41 1.82 28.63
C ALA A 39 1.52 0.86 27.44
N VAL A 40 2.26 1.23 26.38
CA VAL A 40 2.49 0.32 25.23
C VAL A 40 3.08 -1.01 25.68
N LYS A 41 4.13 -1.02 26.51
CA LYS A 41 4.74 -2.27 27.03
C LYS A 41 3.73 -3.12 27.80
N LYS A 42 2.91 -2.51 28.66
CA LYS A 42 1.89 -3.21 29.45
C LYS A 42 0.81 -3.80 28.54
N ILE A 43 0.30 -2.99 27.61
CA ILE A 43 -0.70 -3.39 26.62
C ILE A 43 -0.18 -4.56 25.77
N SER A 44 1.04 -4.45 25.23
CA SER A 44 1.66 -5.52 24.43
C SER A 44 1.75 -6.84 25.21
N ARG A 45 2.11 -6.81 26.50
CA ARG A 45 2.16 -8.01 27.35
C ARG A 45 0.78 -8.63 27.58
N VAL A 46 -0.22 -7.79 27.87
CA VAL A 46 -1.61 -8.26 28.10
C VAL A 46 -2.22 -8.83 26.82
N ALA A 47 -2.02 -8.15 25.69
CA ALA A 47 -2.48 -8.57 24.37
C ALA A 47 -1.68 -9.74 23.78
N LYS A 48 -0.52 -10.08 24.38
CA LYS A 48 0.45 -11.04 23.84
C LYS A 48 0.91 -10.67 22.42
N ALA A 49 1.08 -9.38 22.16
CA ALA A 49 1.57 -8.88 20.88
C ALA A 49 3.04 -9.25 20.69
N LYS A 50 3.38 -9.76 19.50
CA LYS A 50 4.78 -10.09 19.16
C LYS A 50 5.62 -8.83 18.93
N ASP A 51 4.99 -7.82 18.32
CA ASP A 51 5.62 -6.58 17.88
C ASP A 51 4.58 -5.44 17.85
N ALA A 52 5.04 -4.21 17.57
CA ALA A 52 4.18 -3.03 17.56
C ALA A 52 3.13 -3.09 16.45
N SER A 53 3.47 -3.62 15.27
CA SER A 53 2.55 -3.77 14.15
C SER A 53 1.42 -4.75 14.47
N SER A 54 1.75 -5.88 15.10
CA SER A 54 0.80 -6.87 15.59
C SER A 54 -0.13 -6.28 16.64
N LEU A 55 0.41 -5.46 17.57
CA LEU A 55 -0.43 -4.75 18.53
C LEU A 55 -1.40 -3.79 17.84
N MET A 56 -0.90 -2.97 16.91
CA MET A 56 -1.73 -2.01 16.18
C MET A 56 -2.85 -2.72 15.39
N ASN A 57 -2.54 -3.84 14.74
CA ASN A 57 -3.53 -4.63 14.02
C ASN A 57 -4.58 -5.22 14.96
N MET A 58 -4.18 -5.77 16.11
CA MET A 58 -5.12 -6.28 17.11
C MET A 58 -6.03 -5.18 17.66
N LEU A 59 -5.47 -3.99 17.93
CA LEU A 59 -6.26 -2.84 18.37
C LEU A 59 -7.28 -2.45 17.31
N ARG A 60 -6.87 -2.33 16.04
CA ARG A 60 -7.78 -1.96 14.93
C ARG A 60 -8.86 -3.00 14.61
N SER A 61 -8.60 -4.28 14.86
CA SER A 61 -9.57 -5.36 14.59
C SER A 61 -10.49 -5.67 15.78
N SER A 62 -10.27 -5.05 16.94
CA SER A 62 -11.03 -5.30 18.16
C SER A 62 -12.28 -4.40 18.26
N SER A 63 -13.29 -4.85 19.02
CA SER A 63 -14.46 -4.01 19.31
C SER A 63 -14.08 -2.79 20.17
N LEU A 64 -14.97 -1.80 20.23
CA LEU A 64 -14.79 -0.61 21.08
C LEU A 64 -14.54 -1.02 22.54
N GLU A 65 -15.37 -1.90 23.09
CA GLU A 65 -15.31 -2.32 24.49
C GLU A 65 -13.99 -3.07 24.78
N SER A 66 -13.58 -3.95 23.86
CA SER A 66 -12.33 -4.69 23.99
C SER A 66 -11.10 -3.79 23.91
N ARG A 67 -11.13 -2.74 23.07
CA ARG A 67 -10.05 -1.75 22.99
C ARG A 67 -9.94 -0.96 24.28
N VAL A 68 -11.06 -0.43 24.77
CA VAL A 68 -11.09 0.37 26.02
C VAL A 68 -10.59 -0.45 27.20
N ASP A 69 -11.04 -1.70 27.35
CA ASP A 69 -10.57 -2.60 28.42
C ASP A 69 -9.07 -2.90 28.30
N LEU A 70 -8.58 -3.14 27.09
CA LEU A 70 -7.16 -3.42 26.85
C LEU A 70 -6.26 -2.20 27.14
N LEU A 71 -6.69 -1.01 26.74
CA LEU A 71 -6.01 0.26 27.02
C LEU A 71 -6.01 0.56 28.52
N ALA A 72 -7.14 0.36 29.20
CA ALA A 72 -7.26 0.53 30.66
C ALA A 72 -6.31 -0.41 31.43
N LYS A 73 -6.16 -1.67 30.98
CA LYS A 73 -5.15 -2.60 31.53
C LYS A 73 -3.71 -2.13 31.30
N GLY A 74 -3.49 -1.27 30.32
CA GLY A 74 -2.24 -0.53 30.09
C GLY A 74 -1.97 0.57 31.11
N GLY A 75 -2.97 1.00 31.87
CA GLY A 75 -2.91 2.17 32.74
C GLY A 75 -3.36 3.47 32.07
N VAL A 76 -3.98 3.40 30.89
CA VAL A 76 -4.61 4.53 30.20
C VAL A 76 -5.90 4.90 30.94
N SER A 77 -6.20 6.18 31.08
CA SER A 77 -7.44 6.63 31.72
C SER A 77 -8.67 6.19 30.90
N THR A 78 -9.84 6.05 31.52
CA THR A 78 -11.05 5.64 30.80
C THR A 78 -11.45 6.64 29.70
N GLU A 79 -11.21 7.93 29.94
CA GLU A 79 -11.46 9.00 28.97
C GLU A 79 -10.50 8.88 27.77
N ASP A 80 -9.20 8.84 28.04
CA ASP A 80 -8.16 8.68 27.01
C ASP A 80 -8.31 7.35 26.24
N ALA A 81 -8.74 6.28 26.91
CA ALA A 81 -8.96 4.97 26.29
C ALA A 81 -10.14 5.01 25.32
N THR A 82 -11.18 5.79 25.64
CA THR A 82 -12.34 6.00 24.76
C THR A 82 -11.93 6.85 23.56
N GLU A 83 -11.19 7.93 23.77
CA GLU A 83 -10.70 8.81 22.70
C GLU A 83 -9.72 8.09 21.78
N SER A 84 -8.78 7.32 22.34
CA SER A 84 -7.87 6.45 21.59
C SER A 84 -8.60 5.43 20.74
N SER A 85 -9.70 4.88 21.24
CA SER A 85 -10.52 3.94 20.47
C SER A 85 -11.24 4.62 19.32
N LEU A 86 -11.74 5.84 19.52
CA LEU A 86 -12.30 6.66 18.43
C LEU A 86 -11.22 7.00 17.40
N MET A 87 -10.01 7.35 17.82
CA MET A 87 -8.88 7.60 16.93
C MET A 87 -8.54 6.37 16.10
N LEU A 88 -8.51 5.18 16.69
CA LEU A 88 -8.28 3.93 15.96
C LEU A 88 -9.33 3.68 14.86
N ASP A 89 -10.57 4.10 15.07
CA ASP A 89 -11.65 4.02 14.08
C ASP A 89 -11.48 5.01 12.93
N THR A 90 -10.86 6.17 13.19
CA THR A 90 -10.60 7.19 12.18
C THR A 90 -9.28 6.99 11.47
N LEU A 91 -8.31 6.24 11.99
CA LEU A 91 -7.01 6.12 11.32
C LEU A 91 -7.12 5.45 9.93
N PRO A 92 -6.59 6.07 8.86
CA PRO A 92 -6.70 5.55 7.50
C PRO A 92 -5.85 4.29 7.29
N SER A 93 -6.36 3.38 6.46
CA SER A 93 -5.65 2.26 5.86
C SER A 93 -5.74 2.43 4.35
N VAL A 94 -4.59 2.51 3.67
CA VAL A 94 -4.53 2.82 2.24
C VAL A 94 -3.84 1.70 1.50
N MET A 95 -4.28 1.43 0.28
CA MET A 95 -3.59 0.57 -0.64
C MET A 95 -3.52 1.21 -2.03
N CYS A 96 -2.44 0.89 -2.76
CA CYS A 96 -2.16 1.48 -4.06
C CYS A 96 -1.86 0.39 -5.10
N THR A 97 -2.26 0.66 -6.34
CA THR A 97 -1.74 -0.05 -7.52
C THR A 97 -1.17 0.96 -8.52
N VAL A 98 -0.15 0.55 -9.27
CA VAL A 98 0.63 1.41 -10.14
C VAL A 98 0.58 0.88 -11.57
N LEU A 99 0.42 1.81 -12.52
CA LEU A 99 0.57 1.59 -13.95
C LEU A 99 1.46 2.69 -14.51
N CYS A 100 2.51 2.33 -15.23
CA CYS A 100 3.25 3.28 -16.05
C CYS A 100 2.74 3.22 -17.50
N GLU A 101 2.73 4.31 -18.25
CA GLU A 101 2.49 4.25 -19.70
C GLU A 101 3.00 5.52 -20.38
N THR A 102 3.35 5.44 -21.67
CA THR A 102 3.51 6.62 -22.52
C THR A 102 2.20 6.83 -23.28
N PRO A 103 1.50 7.97 -23.13
CA PRO A 103 0.22 8.18 -23.77
C PRO A 103 0.29 8.03 -25.31
N GLY A 104 -0.48 7.09 -25.85
CA GLY A 104 -0.55 6.84 -27.30
C GLY A 104 0.49 5.86 -27.84
N GLU A 105 1.38 5.34 -26.98
CA GLU A 105 2.40 4.38 -27.38
C GLU A 105 2.19 3.02 -26.71
N SER A 106 2.68 1.95 -27.35
CA SER A 106 2.57 0.59 -26.84
C SER A 106 3.68 0.23 -25.85
N GLU A 107 4.80 0.94 -25.91
CA GLU A 107 5.99 0.70 -25.09
C GLU A 107 6.57 2.03 -24.62
N VAL A 108 7.24 2.03 -23.48
CA VAL A 108 7.97 3.21 -22.98
C VAL A 108 9.38 3.18 -23.57
N CYS A 109 9.76 4.20 -24.33
CA CYS A 109 11.11 4.38 -24.86
C CYS A 109 11.90 5.43 -24.06
N PRO A 110 13.24 5.47 -24.19
CA PRO A 110 14.04 6.47 -23.51
C PRO A 110 13.65 7.87 -23.95
N ASP A 111 13.74 8.80 -22.99
CA ASP A 111 13.43 10.23 -23.15
C ASP A 111 11.95 10.56 -23.44
N ASP A 112 11.07 9.56 -23.44
CA ASP A 112 9.64 9.81 -23.55
C ASP A 112 9.10 10.49 -22.29
N LEU A 113 8.14 11.39 -22.47
CA LEU A 113 7.35 11.92 -21.37
C LEU A 113 6.29 10.88 -20.99
N MET A 114 6.56 10.13 -19.93
CA MET A 114 5.69 9.06 -19.46
C MET A 114 4.79 9.50 -18.29
N GLU A 115 3.65 8.82 -18.14
CA GLU A 115 2.74 8.99 -17.02
C GLU A 115 2.85 7.78 -16.07
N ILE A 116 3.06 8.06 -14.78
CA ILE A 116 2.90 7.09 -13.70
C ILE A 116 1.52 7.32 -13.10
N ARG A 117 0.63 6.36 -13.30
CA ARG A 117 -0.73 6.36 -12.79
C ARG A 117 -0.82 5.49 -11.56
N VAL A 118 -1.39 6.04 -10.50
CA VAL A 118 -1.56 5.36 -9.22
C VAL A 118 -3.04 5.39 -8.87
N LYS A 119 -3.63 4.23 -8.64
CA LYS A 119 -4.97 4.14 -8.04
C LYS A 119 -4.82 3.89 -6.56
N CYS A 120 -5.48 4.73 -5.76
CA CYS A 120 -5.50 4.61 -4.31
C CYS A 120 -6.91 4.24 -3.84
N LEU A 121 -6.99 3.33 -2.87
CA LEU A 121 -8.21 3.02 -2.14
C LEU A 121 -7.93 3.20 -0.65
N LEU A 122 -8.82 3.90 0.07
CA LEU A 122 -8.65 4.23 1.48
C LEU A 122 -9.86 3.74 2.27
N THR A 123 -9.63 2.96 3.33
CA THR A 123 -10.67 2.56 4.28
C THR A 123 -10.25 2.87 5.72
N ARG A 124 -11.19 2.81 6.65
CA ARG A 124 -10.97 3.03 8.09
C ARG A 124 -11.69 1.94 8.87
N ALA A 125 -11.21 1.64 10.07
CA ALA A 125 -11.83 0.61 10.92
C ALA A 125 -13.29 0.97 11.28
N GLY A 126 -13.57 2.25 11.55
CA GLY A 126 -14.93 2.71 11.84
C GLY A 126 -15.94 2.53 10.70
N MET A 127 -15.46 2.47 9.45
CA MET A 127 -16.31 2.24 8.27
C MET A 127 -16.86 0.82 8.23
N MET A 128 -16.14 -0.15 8.82
CA MET A 128 -16.53 -1.57 8.84
C MET A 128 -17.82 -1.78 9.63
N ALA A 129 -17.91 -1.19 10.82
CA ALA A 129 -19.09 -1.27 11.67
C ALA A 129 -20.31 -0.64 11.00
N LYS A 130 -20.14 0.57 10.46
CA LYS A 130 -21.21 1.28 9.74
C LYS A 130 -21.69 0.52 8.49
N ALA A 131 -20.76 -0.02 7.70
CA ALA A 131 -21.10 -0.81 6.52
C ALA A 131 -21.88 -2.07 6.88
N ARG A 132 -21.50 -2.76 7.96
CA ARG A 132 -22.22 -3.94 8.47
C ARG A 132 -23.67 -3.61 8.84
N ASP A 133 -23.88 -2.53 9.58
CA ASP A 133 -25.23 -2.10 9.99
C ASP A 133 -26.11 -1.72 8.78
N GLU A 134 -25.53 -1.07 7.77
CA GLU A 134 -26.25 -0.71 6.55
C GLU A 134 -26.57 -1.93 5.67
N VAL A 135 -25.65 -2.90 5.57
CA VAL A 135 -25.89 -4.16 4.85
C VAL A 135 -26.99 -4.97 5.55
N ALA A 136 -27.00 -5.02 6.88
CA ALA A 136 -28.02 -5.70 7.68
C ALA A 136 -29.43 -5.12 7.50
N LYS A 137 -29.55 -3.81 7.20
CA LYS A 137 -30.83 -3.13 6.93
C LYS A 137 -31.45 -3.46 5.57
N GLY A 138 -30.80 -4.28 4.74
CA GLY A 138 -31.32 -4.66 3.43
C GLY A 138 -31.06 -3.61 2.36
N GLY A 139 -29.79 -3.47 1.96
CA GLY A 139 -29.36 -2.59 0.87
C GLY A 139 -29.39 -3.24 -0.52
N ALA A 140 -28.87 -2.51 -1.51
CA ALA A 140 -28.68 -2.98 -2.90
C ALA A 140 -27.95 -4.35 -2.96
N ASP A 141 -28.15 -5.08 -4.05
CA ASP A 141 -27.39 -6.32 -4.28
C ASP A 141 -25.90 -6.02 -4.56
N ALA A 142 -25.07 -7.08 -4.45
CA ALA A 142 -23.63 -6.96 -4.61
C ALA A 142 -23.23 -6.47 -6.01
N SER A 143 -23.96 -6.87 -7.06
CA SER A 143 -23.66 -6.49 -8.44
C SER A 143 -23.87 -5.00 -8.67
N ALA A 144 -24.96 -4.43 -8.15
CA ALA A 144 -25.24 -3.00 -8.21
C ALA A 144 -24.20 -2.17 -7.43
N MET A 145 -23.73 -2.68 -6.28
CA MET A 145 -22.66 -2.03 -5.52
C MET A 145 -21.32 -2.04 -6.26
N GLU A 146 -20.99 -3.14 -6.93
CA GLU A 146 -19.77 -3.27 -7.73
C GLU A 146 -19.79 -2.35 -8.96
N GLU A 147 -20.93 -2.29 -9.67
CA GLU A 147 -21.10 -1.36 -10.78
C GLU A 147 -20.95 0.09 -10.34
N GLU A 148 -21.56 0.46 -9.20
CA GLU A 148 -21.44 1.81 -8.64
C GLU A 148 -20.00 2.15 -8.22
N LEU A 149 -19.29 1.20 -7.61
CA LEU A 149 -17.88 1.35 -7.23
C LEU A 149 -17.01 1.62 -8.47
N LEU A 150 -17.18 0.84 -9.53
CA LEU A 150 -16.44 1.03 -10.79
C LEU A 150 -16.82 2.33 -11.49
N ARG A 151 -18.12 2.68 -11.48
CA ARG A 151 -18.61 3.93 -12.07
C ARG A 151 -18.00 5.15 -11.39
N LYS A 152 -17.95 5.17 -10.06
CA LYS A 152 -17.33 6.25 -9.28
C LYS A 152 -15.80 6.28 -9.40
N SER A 153 -15.15 5.13 -9.51
CA SER A 153 -13.70 5.05 -9.71
C SER A 153 -13.23 5.67 -11.04
N ARG A 154 -14.09 5.68 -12.07
CA ARG A 154 -13.79 6.28 -13.39
C ARG A 154 -13.87 7.81 -13.41
N VAL A 155 -14.28 8.44 -12.32
CA VAL A 155 -14.34 9.90 -12.25
C VAL A 155 -12.91 10.45 -12.19
N LYS A 156 -12.52 11.18 -13.24
CA LYS A 156 -11.17 11.71 -13.37
C LYS A 156 -10.95 12.87 -12.40
N THR A 157 -9.89 12.76 -11.62
CA THR A 157 -9.34 13.87 -10.84
C THR A 157 -8.80 14.94 -11.79
N LYS A 158 -9.09 16.21 -11.52
CA LYS A 158 -8.54 17.34 -12.29
C LYS A 158 -7.19 17.75 -11.70
N PHE A 159 -6.24 18.02 -12.58
CA PHE A 159 -4.89 18.49 -12.26
C PHE A 159 -4.62 19.82 -12.97
N ASP A 160 -3.82 20.70 -12.38
CA ASP A 160 -3.26 21.87 -13.07
C ASP A 160 -2.08 21.48 -13.97
N GLU A 161 -1.46 22.49 -14.56
CA GLU A 161 -0.27 22.37 -15.41
C GLU A 161 0.97 21.90 -14.64
N GLU A 162 1.03 22.14 -13.32
CA GLU A 162 2.12 21.71 -12.43
C GLU A 162 1.95 20.26 -11.96
N GLY A 163 0.77 19.66 -12.22
CA GLY A 163 0.44 18.30 -11.84
C GLY A 163 -0.18 18.18 -10.45
N ASP A 164 -0.52 19.31 -9.82
CA ASP A 164 -1.20 19.36 -8.54
C ASP A 164 -2.71 19.21 -8.72
N GLN A 165 -3.33 18.59 -7.71
CA GLN A 165 -4.76 18.32 -7.73
C GLN A 165 -5.59 19.60 -7.48
N ILE A 166 -6.06 20.23 -8.57
CA ILE A 166 -6.87 21.46 -8.53
C ILE A 166 -8.29 21.29 -8.00
N ALA A 167 -8.84 20.07 -8.05
CA ALA A 167 -10.15 19.77 -7.49
C ALA A 167 -10.13 18.38 -6.88
N SER A 168 -10.29 18.29 -5.55
CA SER A 168 -10.73 17.05 -4.92
C SER A 168 -12.22 16.87 -5.19
N LEU A 169 -12.60 15.64 -5.56
CA LEU A 169 -13.99 15.25 -5.45
C LEU A 169 -14.28 15.01 -3.97
N GLY A 170 -15.08 15.89 -3.36
CA GLY A 170 -15.46 15.82 -1.96
C GLY A 170 -14.82 16.90 -1.09
N ASP A 171 -15.46 17.13 0.05
CA ASP A 171 -14.99 18.07 1.07
C ASP A 171 -13.71 17.54 1.74
N PRO A 172 -12.80 18.42 2.15
CA PRO A 172 -11.62 18.02 2.90
C PRO A 172 -11.99 17.26 4.18
N VAL A 173 -11.23 16.22 4.48
CA VAL A 173 -11.41 15.44 5.71
C VAL A 173 -10.53 16.06 6.80
N ALA A 174 -11.15 16.47 7.91
CA ALA A 174 -10.44 16.97 9.07
C ALA A 174 -9.69 15.83 9.77
N ALA A 175 -8.43 16.09 10.11
CA ALA A 175 -7.57 15.17 10.83
C ALA A 175 -7.83 15.21 12.34
N LEU A 176 -7.85 14.04 12.98
CA LEU A 176 -7.89 13.96 14.43
C LEU A 176 -6.49 14.25 15.01
N THR A 177 -6.32 15.46 15.55
CA THR A 177 -5.02 16.02 15.96
C THR A 177 -5.16 16.77 17.29
N PRO A 178 -5.42 16.08 18.42
CA PRO A 178 -5.83 16.70 19.68
C PRO A 178 -4.79 17.67 20.28
N HIS A 179 -3.52 17.51 19.90
CA HIS A 179 -2.40 18.35 20.37
C HIS A 179 -1.97 19.41 19.37
N TYR A 180 -2.58 19.45 18.18
CA TYR A 180 -2.25 20.45 17.17
C TYR A 180 -3.12 21.70 17.36
N PRO A 181 -2.56 22.93 17.46
CA PRO A 181 -3.32 24.11 17.85
C PRO A 181 -4.44 24.54 16.89
N ASN A 182 -4.33 24.17 15.62
CA ASN A 182 -5.24 24.60 14.55
C ASN A 182 -5.97 23.40 13.95
N GLU A 183 -7.13 23.63 13.35
CA GLU A 183 -7.75 22.60 12.51
C GLU A 183 -6.80 22.23 11.36
N LYS A 184 -6.65 20.93 11.11
CA LYS A 184 -5.78 20.41 10.05
C LYS A 184 -6.56 19.46 9.16
N GLU A 185 -6.42 19.63 7.86
CA GLU A 185 -6.93 18.68 6.88
C GLU A 185 -5.94 17.54 6.66
N GLU A 186 -6.45 16.34 6.38
CA GLU A 186 -5.64 15.19 5.99
C GLU A 186 -4.97 15.43 4.61
N GLY A 187 -3.64 15.37 4.58
CA GLY A 187 -2.86 15.49 3.37
C GLY A 187 -2.01 14.26 3.09
N TRP A 188 -1.73 14.02 1.80
CA TRP A 188 -0.89 12.92 1.36
C TRP A 188 0.16 13.41 0.36
N MET A 189 1.37 12.87 0.47
CA MET A 189 2.46 13.11 -0.46
C MET A 189 2.68 11.82 -1.26
N LEU A 190 2.51 11.89 -2.58
CA LEU A 190 2.86 10.80 -3.48
C LEU A 190 4.24 11.08 -4.06
N ILE A 191 5.17 10.15 -3.87
CA ILE A 191 6.56 10.25 -4.30
C ILE A 191 6.93 9.02 -5.11
N VAL A 192 7.60 9.22 -6.24
CA VAL A 192 8.34 8.19 -6.97
C VAL A 192 9.81 8.40 -6.70
N ALA A 193 10.49 7.37 -6.21
CA ALA A 193 11.93 7.42 -5.96
C ALA A 193 12.65 6.20 -6.55
N ASP A 194 13.93 6.38 -6.86
CA ASP A 194 14.86 5.31 -7.20
C ASP A 194 15.70 4.97 -5.96
N PRO A 195 15.49 3.80 -5.34
CA PRO A 195 16.26 3.39 -4.16
C PRO A 195 17.75 3.19 -4.45
N LYS A 196 18.13 2.78 -5.66
CA LYS A 196 19.54 2.56 -6.03
C LYS A 196 20.29 3.87 -6.17
N MET A 197 19.63 4.89 -6.71
CA MET A 197 20.19 6.24 -6.81
C MET A 197 20.00 7.07 -5.54
N ASN A 198 19.21 6.60 -4.58
CA ASN A 198 18.75 7.36 -3.42
C ASN A 198 18.20 8.74 -3.81
N ALA A 199 17.38 8.77 -4.87
CA ALA A 199 16.91 9.99 -5.49
C ALA A 199 15.38 10.00 -5.65
N VAL A 200 14.77 11.14 -5.33
CA VAL A 200 13.37 11.41 -5.68
C VAL A 200 13.30 11.80 -7.14
N ILE A 201 12.44 11.12 -7.88
CA ILE A 201 12.26 11.32 -9.33
C ILE A 201 11.10 12.27 -9.59
N ALA A 202 9.99 12.07 -8.89
CA ALA A 202 8.80 12.92 -9.00
C ALA A 202 8.02 12.91 -7.70
N SER A 203 7.32 14.00 -7.39
CA SER A 203 6.42 14.08 -6.23
C SER A 203 5.27 15.04 -6.47
N THR A 204 4.11 14.76 -5.89
CA THR A 204 2.95 15.67 -5.89
C THR A 204 2.15 15.49 -4.60
N ARG A 205 1.44 16.54 -4.20
CA ARG A 205 0.51 16.48 -3.06
C ARG A 205 -0.86 16.04 -3.55
N VAL A 206 -1.45 15.07 -2.86
CA VAL A 206 -2.77 14.52 -3.20
C VAL A 206 -3.70 14.55 -1.99
N ARG A 207 -5.00 14.66 -2.27
CA ARG A 207 -6.09 14.43 -1.32
C ARG A 207 -6.80 13.15 -1.70
N LEU A 208 -7.12 12.32 -0.72
CA LEU A 208 -7.70 10.98 -0.91
C LEU A 208 -9.19 10.92 -0.58
N THR A 209 -9.91 12.05 -0.70
CA THR A 209 -11.35 12.16 -0.38
C THR A 209 -12.19 11.18 -1.21
N ASN A 210 -11.95 11.07 -2.51
CA ASN A 210 -12.66 10.11 -3.36
C ASN A 210 -12.19 8.67 -3.09
N ALA A 211 -10.92 8.47 -2.73
CA ALA A 211 -10.42 7.15 -2.35
C ALA A 211 -11.11 6.61 -1.09
N GLU A 212 -11.48 7.50 -0.16
CA GLU A 212 -12.26 7.17 1.04
C GLU A 212 -13.70 6.78 0.71
N ASP A 213 -14.40 7.57 -0.11
CA ASP A 213 -15.75 7.23 -0.58
C ASP A 213 -15.79 5.88 -1.30
N LEU A 214 -14.78 5.63 -2.16
CA LEU A 214 -14.61 4.35 -2.84
C LEU A 214 -14.32 3.22 -1.87
N GLY A 215 -13.47 3.45 -0.86
CA GLY A 215 -13.18 2.44 0.15
C GLY A 215 -14.38 2.13 1.04
N TYR A 216 -15.29 3.09 1.27
CA TYR A 216 -16.57 2.81 1.93
C TYR A 216 -17.43 1.85 1.12
N LEU A 217 -17.57 2.11 -0.18
CA LEU A 217 -18.32 1.26 -1.10
C LEU A 217 -17.71 -0.13 -1.22
N ALA A 218 -16.37 -0.21 -1.31
CA ALA A 218 -15.62 -1.46 -1.29
C ALA A 218 -15.86 -2.26 0.01
N THR A 219 -15.88 -1.56 1.16
CA THR A 219 -16.18 -2.17 2.46
C THR A 219 -17.60 -2.73 2.49
N LYS A 220 -18.60 -1.99 2.01
CA LYS A 220 -19.98 -2.48 1.90
C LYS A 220 -20.10 -3.70 0.99
N LEU A 221 -19.48 -3.64 -0.17
CA LEU A 221 -19.48 -4.74 -1.14
C LEU A 221 -18.85 -6.00 -0.52
N HIS A 222 -17.73 -5.83 0.18
CA HIS A 222 -17.08 -6.92 0.90
C HIS A 222 -18.01 -7.54 1.95
N MET A 223 -18.58 -6.72 2.85
CA MET A 223 -19.54 -7.20 3.87
C MET A 223 -20.76 -7.91 3.27
N LYS A 224 -21.24 -7.44 2.10
CA LYS A 224 -22.35 -8.06 1.37
C LYS A 224 -21.98 -9.39 0.74
N ARG A 225 -20.74 -9.56 0.26
CA ARG A 225 -20.23 -10.82 -0.29
C ARG A 225 -19.93 -11.83 0.82
N THR A 226 -19.45 -11.36 1.95
CA THR A 226 -19.04 -12.17 3.09
C THR A 226 -20.11 -12.22 4.16
N GLU A 227 -21.40 -12.22 3.81
CA GLU A 227 -22.57 -12.19 4.73
C GLU A 227 -22.47 -13.16 5.93
N ASN A 228 -21.56 -14.14 5.92
CA ASN A 228 -21.29 -15.12 6.98
C ASN A 228 -19.89 -15.05 7.65
N SER A 229 -19.00 -14.10 7.30
CA SER A 229 -17.65 -13.96 7.92
C SER A 229 -17.65 -12.83 8.95
N SER A 230 -17.29 -13.14 10.19
CA SER A 230 -17.49 -12.25 11.33
C SER A 230 -16.44 -11.15 11.51
N VAL A 231 -15.31 -11.19 10.82
CA VAL A 231 -14.22 -10.20 11.00
C VAL A 231 -13.44 -10.00 9.71
N ALA A 232 -13.87 -9.07 8.86
CA ALA A 232 -13.01 -8.57 7.79
C ALA A 232 -12.16 -7.41 8.33
N THR A 233 -10.86 -7.44 8.06
CA THR A 233 -9.97 -6.32 8.41
C THR A 233 -9.97 -5.26 7.30
N ALA A 234 -9.57 -4.03 7.64
CA ALA A 234 -9.37 -2.97 6.65
C ALA A 234 -8.47 -3.42 5.49
N ASN A 235 -7.36 -4.10 5.79
CA ASN A 235 -6.43 -4.59 4.78
C ASN A 235 -7.05 -5.69 3.92
N GLU A 236 -7.82 -6.61 4.50
CA GLU A 236 -8.50 -7.67 3.74
C GLU A 236 -9.51 -7.11 2.74
N VAL A 237 -10.26 -6.06 3.13
CA VAL A 237 -11.17 -5.35 2.22
C VAL A 237 -10.38 -4.72 1.07
N LEU A 238 -9.28 -4.02 1.37
CA LEU A 238 -8.44 -3.40 0.35
C LEU A 238 -7.87 -4.46 -0.61
N GLU A 239 -7.24 -5.51 -0.09
CA GLU A 239 -6.67 -6.63 -0.86
C GLU A 239 -7.72 -7.31 -1.74
N THR A 240 -8.92 -7.58 -1.21
CA THR A 240 -10.02 -8.18 -1.98
C THR A 240 -10.50 -7.25 -3.10
N SER A 241 -10.51 -5.94 -2.86
CA SER A 241 -11.11 -4.97 -3.79
C SER A 241 -10.17 -4.57 -4.92
N MET A 242 -8.87 -4.42 -4.64
CA MET A 242 -7.90 -4.08 -5.68
C MET A 242 -7.15 -5.30 -6.24
N GLY A 243 -7.36 -6.48 -5.66
CA GLY A 243 -6.68 -7.72 -6.02
C GLY A 243 -5.29 -7.86 -5.39
N PRO A 244 -4.66 -9.04 -5.49
CA PRO A 244 -3.30 -9.27 -5.00
C PRO A 244 -2.38 -8.28 -5.68
N HIS A 245 -1.65 -7.45 -4.91
CA HIS A 245 -0.72 -6.39 -5.36
C HIS A 245 -0.44 -6.54 -6.83
N VAL A 246 -1.31 -5.93 -7.63
CA VAL A 246 -1.18 -6.02 -9.06
C VAL A 246 -0.03 -5.07 -9.33
N ASN A 247 1.18 -5.61 -9.18
CA ASN A 247 2.42 -5.10 -9.72
C ASN A 247 2.26 -5.21 -11.23
N ILE A 248 1.38 -4.39 -11.82
CA ILE A 248 1.50 -3.99 -13.23
C ILE A 248 2.61 -2.93 -13.32
N ALA A 249 3.72 -3.32 -12.72
CA ALA A 249 5.02 -2.77 -12.88
C ALA A 249 5.88 -3.91 -13.43
N THR A 250 5.35 -4.54 -14.46
CA THR A 250 6.15 -4.76 -15.65
C THR A 250 5.46 -3.92 -16.68
N ASN A 251 6.03 -2.77 -17.02
CA ASN A 251 5.62 -2.08 -18.23
C ASN A 251 6.47 -2.54 -19.42
N PRO A 252 5.87 -2.76 -20.61
CA PRO A 252 4.43 -2.84 -20.77
C PRO A 252 3.87 -4.05 -19.99
N PRO A 253 2.62 -3.99 -19.51
CA PRO A 253 1.90 -5.22 -19.18
C PRO A 253 2.10 -6.18 -20.36
N LYS A 254 2.54 -7.41 -20.09
CA LYS A 254 2.95 -8.36 -21.15
C LYS A 254 1.84 -8.61 -22.20
N THR A 255 0.61 -8.24 -21.89
CA THR A 255 -0.56 -8.29 -22.77
C THR A 255 -1.46 -7.08 -22.55
N VAL A 256 -2.28 -6.73 -23.56
CA VAL A 256 -3.38 -5.74 -23.46
C VAL A 256 -4.27 -6.02 -22.23
N ASP A 257 -4.39 -7.30 -21.86
CA ASP A 257 -5.21 -7.76 -20.75
C ASP A 257 -4.78 -7.19 -19.40
N ALA A 258 -3.49 -6.95 -19.16
CA ALA A 258 -3.05 -6.41 -17.88
C ALA A 258 -3.35 -4.90 -17.76
N ARG A 259 -3.32 -4.12 -18.85
CA ARG A 259 -3.81 -2.73 -18.82
C ARG A 259 -5.32 -2.69 -18.55
N GLU A 260 -6.10 -3.53 -19.23
CA GLU A 260 -7.54 -3.65 -18.97
C GLU A 260 -7.84 -4.13 -17.55
N ALA A 261 -7.04 -5.04 -17.01
CA ALA A 261 -7.12 -5.47 -15.61
C ALA A 261 -6.81 -4.32 -14.64
N TRP A 262 -5.84 -3.45 -14.92
CA TRP A 262 -5.62 -2.26 -14.09
C TRP A 262 -6.79 -1.29 -14.18
N LEU A 263 -7.35 -1.09 -15.37
CA LEU A 263 -8.49 -0.21 -15.58
C LEU A 263 -9.74 -0.68 -14.83
N SER A 264 -9.91 -1.99 -14.62
CA SER A 264 -10.98 -2.56 -13.82
C SER A 264 -10.74 -2.52 -12.30
N VAL A 265 -9.53 -2.23 -11.82
CA VAL A 265 -9.27 -2.02 -10.38
C VAL A 265 -9.99 -0.75 -9.90
N PRO A 266 -10.82 -0.81 -8.83
CA PRO A 266 -11.41 0.37 -8.24
C PRO A 266 -10.37 1.19 -7.45
N GLY A 267 -10.49 2.51 -7.52
CA GLY A 267 -9.66 3.44 -6.77
C GLY A 267 -9.69 4.85 -7.35
N GLN A 268 -9.26 5.82 -6.56
CA GLN A 268 -9.02 7.18 -7.02
C GLN A 268 -7.72 7.20 -7.82
N GLU A 269 -7.81 7.52 -9.11
CA GLU A 269 -6.64 7.71 -9.96
C GLU A 269 -5.97 9.07 -9.68
N THR A 270 -4.66 9.01 -9.44
CA THR A 270 -3.74 10.13 -9.47
C THR A 270 -2.58 9.84 -10.42
N LYS A 271 -1.91 10.89 -10.90
CA LYS A 271 -0.85 10.74 -11.89
C LYS A 271 0.35 11.63 -11.60
N LEU A 272 1.52 11.14 -11.96
CA LEU A 272 2.78 11.85 -11.99
C LEU A 272 3.34 11.77 -13.41
N ARG A 273 4.10 12.79 -13.82
CA ARG A 273 4.80 12.81 -15.10
C ARG A 273 6.29 12.83 -14.85
N MET A 274 7.03 12.08 -15.65
CA MET A 274 8.48 12.08 -15.63
C MET A 274 9.04 11.72 -17.01
N GLN A 275 10.30 12.04 -17.23
CA GLN A 275 11.04 11.57 -18.39
C GLN A 275 11.46 10.12 -18.17
N ALA A 276 11.23 9.26 -19.15
CA ALA A 276 11.66 7.88 -19.10
C ALA A 276 13.20 7.80 -19.05
N PRO A 277 13.78 7.00 -18.14
CA PRO A 277 15.21 6.78 -18.05
C PRO A 277 15.73 6.01 -19.27
N ARG A 278 17.03 5.70 -19.27
CA ARG A 278 17.68 4.91 -20.33
C ARG A 278 16.99 3.55 -20.53
N ASP A 279 17.21 2.94 -21.68
CA ASP A 279 16.69 1.60 -21.96
C ASP A 279 17.17 0.58 -20.92
N GLY A 280 16.30 -0.36 -20.55
CA GLY A 280 16.60 -1.38 -19.56
C GLY A 280 15.52 -1.55 -18.48
N LYS A 281 15.88 -2.30 -17.44
CA LYS A 281 15.01 -2.58 -16.29
C LYS A 281 15.41 -1.68 -15.12
N HIS A 282 14.44 -0.91 -14.62
CA HIS A 282 14.60 0.01 -13.50
C HIS A 282 13.72 -0.44 -12.34
N ASP A 283 14.25 -0.40 -11.12
CA ASP A 283 13.52 -0.74 -9.91
C ASP A 283 13.21 0.57 -9.17
N PHE A 284 11.94 0.97 -9.15
CA PHE A 284 11.47 2.19 -8.48
C PHE A 284 10.63 1.84 -7.26
N CYS A 285 10.29 2.85 -6.48
CA CYS A 285 9.38 2.73 -5.36
C CYS A 285 8.41 3.91 -5.31
N ILE A 286 7.13 3.61 -5.12
CA ILE A 286 6.13 4.60 -4.72
C ILE A 286 6.15 4.72 -3.20
N PHE A 287 6.15 5.95 -2.72
CA PHE A 287 5.85 6.29 -1.33
C PHE A 287 4.59 7.14 -1.32
N LEU A 288 3.54 6.66 -0.68
CA LEU A 288 2.36 7.46 -0.37
C LEU A 288 2.38 7.73 1.14
N LEU A 289 2.78 8.94 1.50
CA LEU A 289 3.06 9.33 2.88
C LEU A 289 1.94 10.22 3.40
N SER A 290 1.38 9.92 4.57
CA SER A 290 0.48 10.84 5.25
C SER A 290 1.28 12.01 5.82
N ASP A 291 0.79 13.23 5.70
CA ASP A 291 1.40 14.38 6.38
C ASP A 291 0.97 14.51 7.85
N THR A 292 -0.01 13.70 8.25
CA THR A 292 -0.81 13.82 9.47
C THR A 292 -0.62 12.63 10.40
N TYR A 293 -0.92 11.41 9.94
CA TYR A 293 -0.92 10.23 10.80
C TYR A 293 0.37 9.45 10.67
N ILE A 294 0.75 8.77 11.75
CA ILE A 294 1.93 7.92 11.78
C ILE A 294 1.52 6.47 11.55
N GLY A 295 2.24 5.75 10.68
CA GLY A 295 1.99 4.33 10.40
C GLY A 295 0.86 4.06 9.40
N CYS A 296 0.42 5.08 8.66
CA CYS A 296 -0.56 4.97 7.57
C CYS A 296 0.09 5.04 6.18
N ASP A 297 1.42 5.03 6.12
CA ASP A 297 2.20 5.21 4.89
C ASP A 297 2.22 3.92 4.06
N VAL A 298 2.22 4.06 2.73
CA VAL A 298 2.35 2.95 1.79
C VAL A 298 3.67 3.06 1.06
N VAL A 299 4.43 1.97 1.06
CA VAL A 299 5.69 1.82 0.32
C VAL A 299 5.51 0.65 -0.65
N GLN A 300 5.48 0.95 -1.94
CA GLN A 300 5.22 -0.04 -2.99
C GLN A 300 6.38 -0.05 -4.00
N PRO A 301 7.28 -1.05 -3.92
CA PRO A 301 8.30 -1.25 -4.95
C PRO A 301 7.65 -1.72 -6.25
N PHE A 302 8.21 -1.29 -7.38
CA PHE A 302 7.66 -1.54 -8.70
C PHE A 302 8.77 -1.55 -9.77
N VAL A 303 8.66 -2.40 -10.78
CA VAL A 303 9.64 -2.50 -11.86
C VAL A 303 9.15 -1.79 -13.13
N MET A 304 10.04 -1.03 -13.76
CA MET A 304 9.77 -0.40 -15.04
C MET A 304 10.72 -0.95 -16.09
N ARG A 305 10.21 -1.26 -17.29
CA ARG A 305 11.08 -1.60 -18.42
C ARG A 305 10.94 -0.52 -19.47
N VAL A 306 12.06 -0.04 -19.94
CA VAL A 306 12.17 0.92 -21.03
C VAL A 306 12.75 0.17 -22.21
N SER A 307 11.97 0.08 -23.29
CA SER A 307 12.37 -0.57 -24.54
C SER A 307 13.24 0.35 -25.36
N LYS A 308 14.20 -0.20 -26.13
CA LYS A 308 14.95 0.61 -27.07
C LYS A 308 14.01 1.21 -28.11
N ARG A 309 14.22 2.50 -28.43
CA ARG A 309 13.49 3.14 -29.53
C ARG A 309 13.80 2.37 -30.83
N PRO A 310 12.77 1.85 -31.55
CA PRO A 310 13.00 1.21 -32.82
C PRO A 310 13.64 2.23 -33.79
N SER A 311 14.70 1.82 -34.49
CA SER A 311 15.33 2.67 -35.50
C SER A 311 14.33 2.90 -36.65
N ALA A 312 14.36 4.08 -37.27
CA ALA A 312 13.47 4.43 -38.38
C ALA A 312 13.55 3.47 -39.58
N ASP A 313 14.58 2.61 -39.63
CA ASP A 313 14.79 1.59 -40.66
C ASP A 313 14.13 0.23 -40.35
N GLU A 314 13.61 0.00 -39.14
CA GLU A 314 12.82 -1.19 -38.80
C GLU A 314 11.33 -0.93 -39.05
N GLN A 315 10.89 -1.20 -40.27
CA GLN A 315 9.46 -1.18 -40.62
C GLN A 315 8.63 -2.13 -39.73
N PRO A 316 7.36 -1.79 -39.43
CA PRO A 316 6.47 -2.55 -38.55
C PRO A 316 5.94 -3.81 -39.26
N GLY A 317 6.81 -4.79 -39.51
CA GLY A 317 6.45 -6.01 -40.25
C GLY A 317 7.22 -7.26 -39.86
N LYS A 318 8.08 -7.21 -38.84
CA LYS A 318 8.97 -8.33 -38.51
C LYS A 318 9.14 -8.59 -37.01
N LEU A 319 8.05 -8.55 -36.24
CA LEU A 319 8.02 -9.13 -34.90
C LEU A 319 6.84 -10.10 -34.72
N VAL A 320 6.67 -11.01 -35.68
CA VAL A 320 6.06 -12.32 -35.42
C VAL A 320 6.95 -13.37 -36.08
N LYS A 321 8.04 -13.72 -35.39
CA LYS A 321 8.73 -14.98 -35.67
C LYS A 321 9.25 -15.60 -34.37
N GLU A 322 8.54 -16.66 -34.00
CA GLU A 322 9.02 -17.85 -33.31
C GLU A 322 9.55 -17.67 -31.88
N ILE A 323 8.61 -17.69 -30.93
CA ILE A 323 8.85 -18.39 -29.68
C ILE A 323 9.06 -19.87 -30.06
N GLY A 324 10.29 -20.33 -29.93
CA GLY A 324 10.69 -21.69 -30.24
C GLY A 324 9.97 -22.71 -29.37
N PHE A 325 9.13 -23.52 -29.99
CA PHE A 325 8.73 -24.82 -29.47
C PHE A 325 9.71 -25.86 -30.03
N LYS A 326 10.58 -26.41 -29.17
CA LYS A 326 11.38 -27.60 -29.49
C LYS A 326 10.47 -28.82 -29.39
N GLY A 327 10.26 -29.50 -30.51
CA GLY A 327 9.65 -30.83 -30.57
C GLY A 327 10.19 -31.58 -31.78
N SER A 328 10.92 -32.65 -31.52
CA SER A 328 11.72 -33.45 -32.44
C SER A 328 10.91 -34.41 -33.33
N ASN A 329 11.44 -34.59 -34.55
CA ASN A 329 11.49 -35.77 -35.43
C ASN A 329 10.26 -36.32 -36.18
N ALA A 330 10.52 -36.45 -37.49
CA ALA A 330 10.29 -37.59 -38.40
C ALA A 330 8.87 -37.86 -38.96
N GLY A 331 8.71 -37.48 -40.23
CA GLY A 331 8.59 -38.41 -41.36
C GLY A 331 7.34 -39.27 -41.51
N GLY A 332 6.69 -39.17 -42.67
CA GLY A 332 5.88 -40.25 -43.26
C GLY A 332 4.53 -39.80 -43.81
N ASP A 333 4.41 -39.86 -45.13
CA ASP A 333 3.20 -39.68 -45.93
C ASP A 333 2.09 -40.69 -45.56
N ASP A 334 0.81 -40.33 -45.65
CA ASP A 334 -0.07 -40.69 -46.77
C ASP A 334 -1.55 -40.42 -46.45
N ALA A 335 -2.35 -40.36 -47.51
CA ALA A 335 -3.69 -39.78 -47.59
C ALA A 335 -4.87 -40.58 -46.96
N ASN A 336 -5.95 -39.82 -46.76
CA ASN A 336 -7.35 -40.12 -47.12
C ASN A 336 -8.37 -40.50 -46.02
N ALA A 337 -9.54 -39.86 -46.17
CA ALA A 337 -10.91 -40.32 -45.89
C ALA A 337 -11.49 -40.34 -44.45
N THR A 338 -12.40 -39.39 -44.25
CA THR A 338 -13.85 -39.64 -44.00
C THR A 338 -14.32 -40.21 -42.65
N ALA A 339 -14.98 -39.31 -41.91
CA ALA A 339 -16.28 -39.45 -41.24
C ALA A 339 -16.49 -40.35 -40.00
N THR A 340 -17.13 -39.68 -39.03
CA THR A 340 -18.28 -40.12 -38.22
C THR A 340 -18.14 -41.24 -37.18
N SER A 341 -18.32 -40.77 -35.94
CA SER A 341 -19.31 -41.23 -34.96
C SER A 341 -19.08 -42.50 -34.15
N SER A 342 -19.24 -42.27 -32.84
CA SER A 342 -20.10 -43.01 -31.91
C SER A 342 -19.41 -43.95 -30.91
N ASN A 343 -19.79 -43.66 -29.66
CA ASN A 343 -20.15 -44.54 -28.56
C ASN A 343 -19.09 -45.36 -27.82
N ALA A 344 -19.03 -45.03 -26.52
CA ALA A 344 -19.22 -45.92 -25.35
C ALA A 344 -18.54 -47.29 -25.36
N ASP A 345 -17.67 -47.56 -24.39
CA ASP A 345 -18.06 -48.30 -23.18
C ASP A 345 -16.92 -48.43 -22.16
N VAL A 346 -17.33 -48.43 -20.90
CA VAL A 346 -16.65 -48.84 -19.63
C VAL A 346 -16.61 -50.40 -19.62
N PRO A 347 -15.91 -51.21 -18.76
CA PRO A 347 -15.21 -50.93 -17.49
C PRO A 347 -13.85 -51.66 -17.25
N ALA A 348 -13.24 -51.27 -16.13
CA ALA A 348 -12.56 -52.08 -15.09
C ALA A 348 -11.57 -53.19 -15.46
N SER A 349 -10.37 -53.10 -14.87
CA SER A 349 -9.71 -54.20 -14.14
C SER A 349 -8.49 -53.67 -13.36
N GLN A 350 -8.54 -53.73 -12.02
CA GLN A 350 -7.35 -53.96 -11.18
C GLN A 350 -7.10 -55.48 -11.16
N PRO A 351 -5.84 -55.98 -10.97
CA PRO A 351 -5.34 -56.19 -9.60
C PRO A 351 -3.82 -56.04 -9.38
N ALA A 352 -3.51 -55.67 -8.13
CA ALA A 352 -2.41 -56.03 -7.22
C ALA A 352 -1.13 -56.75 -7.69
N ALA A 353 0.03 -56.24 -7.23
CA ALA A 353 1.11 -56.89 -6.45
C ALA A 353 2.28 -55.88 -6.30
N ARG A 354 2.61 -55.34 -5.12
CA ARG A 354 3.55 -55.86 -4.09
C ARG A 354 4.91 -56.35 -4.63
N ASN A 355 5.97 -55.62 -4.25
CA ASN A 355 7.29 -56.03 -3.72
C ASN A 355 7.97 -54.70 -3.34
N ASP A 356 8.14 -54.35 -2.07
CA ASP A 356 9.12 -54.86 -1.09
C ASP A 356 10.58 -54.53 -1.50
N ASP A 357 11.14 -53.66 -0.66
CA ASP A 357 12.46 -53.76 -0.04
C ASP A 357 13.73 -53.13 -0.68
N ASP A 358 14.36 -52.34 0.22
CA ASP A 358 15.79 -52.22 0.52
C ASP A 358 16.61 -50.98 0.08
N ASP A 359 17.09 -50.31 1.14
CA ASP A 359 18.45 -49.83 1.42
C ASP A 359 18.94 -48.56 0.72
N ASP A 360 19.05 -47.46 1.47
CA ASP A 360 20.23 -47.01 2.25
C ASP A 360 21.32 -46.44 1.33
N ASP A 361 21.56 -45.12 1.45
CA ASP A 361 22.94 -44.64 1.59
C ASP A 361 22.99 -43.19 2.12
N ASP A 362 23.71 -43.14 3.22
CA ASP A 362 24.27 -42.07 4.04
C ASP A 362 25.21 -41.14 3.26
N VAL A 363 25.22 -39.83 3.57
CA VAL A 363 26.42 -38.95 3.49
C VAL A 363 26.19 -37.62 4.22
N SER A 364 26.61 -37.61 5.48
CA SER A 364 27.41 -36.61 6.23
C SER A 364 27.53 -35.13 5.78
N ASP A 365 27.18 -34.25 6.74
CA ASP A 365 27.94 -33.13 7.34
C ASP A 365 29.06 -32.43 6.54
N VAL A 366 28.93 -31.09 6.42
CA VAL A 366 30.03 -30.15 6.64
C VAL A 366 29.46 -28.90 7.35
N GLU A 367 29.76 -28.78 8.64
CA GLU A 367 29.76 -27.52 9.39
C GLU A 367 30.96 -26.68 8.90
N GLU A 368 30.73 -25.41 8.52
CA GLU A 368 31.80 -24.47 8.22
C GLU A 368 31.75 -23.30 9.23
N ASP A 369 32.74 -23.38 10.11
CA ASP A 369 33.22 -22.48 11.13
C ASP A 369 33.91 -21.26 10.52
N GLY A 370 33.24 -20.10 10.59
CA GLY A 370 33.80 -18.81 10.21
C GLY A 370 34.07 -17.92 11.42
N GLU A 371 35.20 -18.15 12.10
CA GLU A 371 35.85 -17.16 12.98
C GLU A 371 36.37 -15.99 12.14
N LEU A 372 35.89 -14.76 12.40
CA LEU A 372 36.54 -13.54 11.95
C LEU A 372 36.59 -12.51 13.10
N ILE A 373 37.74 -12.51 13.76
CA ILE A 373 38.68 -11.38 13.94
C ILE A 373 38.14 -10.09 14.58
N ASP A 374 38.76 -9.80 15.74
CA ASP A 374 38.87 -8.53 16.47
C ASP A 374 39.06 -7.27 15.60
N GLY A 375 38.56 -6.14 16.07
CA GLY A 375 39.09 -4.85 15.66
C GLY A 375 38.18 -3.65 15.88
N ASP A 376 38.46 -2.92 16.95
CA ASP A 376 38.47 -1.44 16.99
C ASP A 376 37.16 -0.74 17.40
N GLU A 377 36.95 -0.75 18.73
CA GLU A 377 36.89 0.43 19.61
C GLU A 377 37.01 1.79 18.88
N TYR A 378 35.86 2.45 18.65
CA TYR A 378 35.80 3.89 18.39
C TYR A 378 35.21 4.60 19.60
N ASP A 379 36.12 5.06 20.45
CA ASP A 379 35.94 6.18 21.37
C ASP A 379 35.93 7.47 20.55
N SER A 380 34.82 8.21 20.59
CA SER A 380 34.82 9.61 20.20
C SER A 380 33.91 10.40 21.13
N ASP A 381 34.50 10.79 22.25
CA ASP A 381 34.13 11.98 23.00
C ASP A 381 34.26 13.22 22.09
N GLU A 382 33.15 13.83 21.71
CA GLU A 382 33.17 15.24 21.32
C GLU A 382 31.95 15.97 21.91
N THR A 383 32.18 16.49 23.11
CA THR A 383 31.37 17.50 23.78
C THR A 383 31.56 18.84 23.05
N GLY A 384 30.59 19.22 22.23
CA GLY A 384 30.49 20.56 21.65
C GLY A 384 29.35 21.35 22.29
N THR A 385 29.63 22.00 23.42
CA THR A 385 28.80 23.06 23.98
C THR A 385 29.04 24.35 23.20
N SER A 386 28.07 24.78 22.39
CA SER A 386 28.00 26.16 21.90
C SER A 386 26.78 26.82 22.51
N GLU A 387 27.02 27.54 23.59
CA GLU A 387 26.16 28.62 24.08
C GLU A 387 26.17 29.72 23.02
N SER A 388 25.00 30.09 22.52
CA SER A 388 24.82 31.35 21.81
C SER A 388 23.60 32.04 22.40
N ASP A 389 23.89 32.95 23.32
CA ASP A 389 23.03 34.04 23.74
C ASP A 389 22.51 34.78 22.51
N ILE A 390 21.20 34.73 22.30
CA ILE A 390 20.48 35.71 21.47
C ILE A 390 19.47 36.37 22.41
N ASP A 391 19.94 37.48 23.00
CA ASP A 391 19.11 38.60 23.38
C ASP A 391 18.59 39.21 22.07
N ASP A 392 17.29 39.13 21.82
CA ASP A 392 16.65 40.05 20.87
C ASP A 392 15.28 40.47 21.38
N GLU A 393 15.09 41.77 21.27
CA GLU A 393 14.18 42.57 22.05
C GLU A 393 12.71 42.37 21.66
N PHE A 394 11.94 42.36 22.73
CA PHE A 394 10.51 42.57 22.83
C PHE A 394 10.06 43.85 22.09
N GLU A 395 9.26 43.71 21.04
CA GLU A 395 8.41 44.79 20.53
C GLU A 395 6.94 44.35 20.52
N GLU A 396 6.19 44.79 21.53
CA GLU A 396 4.73 44.72 21.61
C GLU A 396 4.06 45.63 20.57
N PRO A 397 3.20 45.11 19.67
CA PRO A 397 2.28 45.96 18.94
C PRO A 397 1.06 46.31 19.82
N LYS A 398 0.96 47.60 20.17
CA LYS A 398 -0.19 48.22 20.85
C LYS A 398 -1.53 47.97 20.13
N PRO A 399 -2.65 47.91 20.88
CA PRO A 399 -3.98 47.68 20.33
C PRO A 399 -4.49 48.92 19.55
N ALA A 400 -4.99 48.68 18.34
CA ALA A 400 -5.69 49.69 17.57
C ALA A 400 -7.13 49.86 18.11
N ASN A 401 -7.42 51.11 18.45
CA ASN A 401 -8.68 51.61 18.96
C ASN A 401 -9.87 51.34 18.03
N SER A 402 -10.97 50.98 18.68
CA SER A 402 -12.37 51.39 18.45
C SER A 402 -12.66 52.26 17.21
N PHE A 403 -13.51 51.74 16.33
CA PHE A 403 -14.42 52.57 15.54
C PHE A 403 -15.86 52.15 15.84
N THR A 404 -16.55 53.01 16.58
CA THR A 404 -18.01 53.16 16.58
C THR A 404 -18.46 53.70 15.23
N GLN A 405 -19.41 53.04 14.56
CA GLN A 405 -20.79 53.54 14.40
C GLN A 405 -21.70 52.43 13.85
#